data_AF-A0A8T1H4K5-F1
#
_entry.id   AF-A0A8T1H4K5-F1
#
_cell.length_a   1.000
_cell.length_b   1.000
_cell.length_c   1.000
_cell.angle_alpha   90.00
_cell.angle_beta   90.00
_cell.angle_gamma   90.00
#
_symmetry.space_group_name_H-M   'P 1'
#
loop_
_entity.id
_entity.type
_entity.pdbx_description
1 polymer ?
#
loop_
_entity_poly.entity_id
_entity_poly.type
_entity_poly.pdbx_seq_one_letter_code
_entity_poly.pdbx_strand_id
1 'polypeptide(L)'
;MRDQHPECLDDYIKNKKNIVTAYESLLRILRRLAYRHGFVQRTPSGLKEKLRDMIAVRDEFAKTFNTSYGSFDASLIYNTDETGIYYDSPPSKVLSEKVKPASVTAKQKHPARLTAVCTIRADGKKLPLLFIVQGQPDGKIEQEELDTYPKGT
;
A
#
# COMPACT_ATOMS: atom_id res chain seq x y z
N MET A 1 8.69 -17.96 -9.03
CA MET A 1 10.06 -18.45 -9.30
C MET A 1 10.81 -18.70 -8.00
N ARG A 2 11.03 -17.69 -7.12
CA ARG A 2 11.66 -17.90 -5.81
C ARG A 2 10.89 -18.88 -4.91
N ASP A 3 9.56 -18.74 -4.83
CA ASP A 3 8.73 -19.56 -3.93
C ASP A 3 8.18 -20.84 -4.57
N GLN A 4 8.28 -20.97 -5.90
CA GLN A 4 7.67 -22.07 -6.68
C GLN A 4 8.71 -22.97 -7.37
N HIS A 5 9.90 -22.43 -7.66
CA HIS A 5 11.00 -23.14 -8.32
C HIS A 5 12.37 -22.66 -7.76
N PRO A 6 12.61 -22.84 -6.44
CA PRO A 6 13.83 -22.37 -5.79
C PRO A 6 15.10 -23.00 -6.38
N GLU A 7 15.06 -24.30 -6.69
CA GLU A 7 16.22 -25.02 -7.25
C GLU A 7 16.71 -24.44 -8.58
N CYS A 8 15.78 -24.05 -9.46
CA CYS A 8 16.13 -23.42 -10.74
C CYS A 8 16.76 -22.03 -10.57
N LEU A 9 16.35 -21.31 -9.52
CA LEU A 9 16.92 -20.02 -9.18
C LEU A 9 18.32 -20.18 -8.58
N ASP A 10 18.51 -21.17 -7.70
CA ASP A 10 19.79 -21.47 -7.08
C ASP A 10 20.84 -21.91 -8.11
N ASP A 11 20.46 -22.79 -9.04
CA ASP A 11 21.32 -23.21 -10.15
C ASP A 11 21.71 -22.03 -11.06
N TYR A 12 20.77 -21.12 -11.32
CA TYR A 12 21.04 -19.92 -12.13
C TYR A 12 22.05 -18.98 -11.44
N ILE A 13 21.96 -18.84 -10.12
CA ILE A 13 22.79 -17.94 -9.32
C ILE A 13 24.17 -18.55 -9.03
N LYS A 14 24.28 -19.88 -8.92
CA LYS A 14 25.49 -20.64 -8.55
C LYS A 14 26.76 -20.25 -9.32
N ASN A 15 26.61 -19.86 -10.60
CA ASN A 15 27.73 -19.51 -11.48
C ASN A 15 27.89 -17.99 -11.72
N LYS A 16 27.27 -17.15 -10.88
CA LYS A 16 27.27 -15.69 -11.05
C LYS A 16 28.15 -15.04 -9.98
N LYS A 17 28.93 -14.04 -10.41
CA LYS A 17 29.85 -13.29 -9.54
C LYS A 17 29.15 -12.48 -8.45
N ASN A 18 27.90 -12.07 -8.69
CA ASN A 18 27.11 -11.26 -7.76
C ASN A 18 25.65 -11.71 -7.81
N ILE A 19 25.12 -12.14 -6.66
CA ILE A 19 23.77 -12.69 -6.51
C ILE A 19 22.70 -11.62 -6.82
N VAL A 20 22.89 -10.38 -6.35
CA VAL A 20 21.97 -9.28 -6.60
C VAL A 20 21.92 -8.94 -8.08
N THR A 21 23.09 -8.85 -8.74
CA THR A 21 23.17 -8.60 -10.19
C THR A 21 22.61 -9.77 -11.00
N ALA A 22 22.83 -11.01 -10.55
CA ALA A 22 22.27 -12.20 -11.17
C ALA A 22 20.74 -12.16 -11.15
N TYR A 23 20.17 -11.87 -9.99
CA TYR A 23 18.72 -11.79 -9.81
C TYR A 23 18.10 -10.70 -10.68
N GLU A 24 18.68 -9.49 -10.71
CA GLU A 24 18.21 -8.41 -11.59
C GLU A 24 18.32 -8.76 -13.07
N SER A 25 19.40 -9.44 -13.47
CA SER A 25 19.57 -9.89 -14.86
C SER A 25 18.52 -10.91 -15.28
N LEU A 26 18.15 -11.82 -14.38
CA LEU A 26 17.10 -12.82 -14.57
C LEU A 26 15.72 -12.16 -14.67
N LEU A 27 15.39 -11.25 -13.76
CA LEU A 27 14.15 -10.46 -13.80
C LEU A 27 14.02 -9.70 -15.12
N ARG A 28 15.12 -9.13 -15.62
CA ARG A 28 15.13 -8.44 -16.91
C ARG A 28 14.81 -9.37 -18.08
N ILE A 29 15.34 -10.60 -18.09
CA ILE A 29 15.05 -11.61 -19.12
C ILE A 29 13.57 -12.03 -19.05
N LEU A 30 13.07 -12.33 -17.86
CA LEU A 30 11.67 -12.73 -17.65
C LEU A 30 10.69 -11.63 -18.10
N ARG A 31 10.98 -10.36 -17.77
CA ARG A 31 10.18 -9.20 -18.24
C ARG A 31 10.16 -9.11 -19.77
N ARG A 32 11.32 -9.25 -20.43
CA ARG A 32 11.42 -9.23 -21.91
C ARG A 32 10.62 -10.36 -22.56
N LEU A 33 10.69 -11.55 -21.98
CA LEU A 33 9.91 -12.71 -22.44
C LEU A 33 8.40 -12.42 -22.31
N ALA A 34 7.97 -11.96 -21.14
CA ALA A 34 6.56 -11.60 -20.90
C ALA A 34 6.06 -10.55 -21.90
N TYR A 35 6.83 -9.48 -22.14
CA TYR A 35 6.46 -8.45 -23.12
C TYR A 35 6.34 -8.98 -24.55
N ARG A 36 7.23 -9.91 -24.96
CA ARG A 36 7.18 -10.57 -26.26
C ARG A 36 5.92 -11.42 -26.41
N HIS A 37 5.50 -12.10 -25.36
CA HIS A 37 4.29 -12.93 -25.34
C HIS A 37 3.01 -12.15 -25.00
N GLY A 38 3.01 -10.84 -25.22
CA GLY A 38 1.80 -10.05 -25.13
C GLY A 38 1.35 -9.72 -23.71
N PHE A 39 2.23 -9.82 -22.72
CA PHE A 39 1.98 -9.22 -21.40
C PHE A 39 2.40 -7.76 -21.41
N VAL A 40 1.74 -6.94 -20.59
CA VAL A 40 2.05 -5.54 -20.35
C VAL A 40 1.98 -5.24 -18.87
N GLN A 41 2.80 -4.30 -18.44
CA GLN A 41 2.79 -3.81 -17.07
C GLN A 41 1.60 -2.87 -16.87
N ARG A 42 0.73 -3.16 -15.91
CA ARG A 42 -0.44 -2.32 -15.59
C ARG A 42 -0.50 -2.01 -14.10
N THR A 43 -1.01 -0.82 -13.79
CA THR A 43 -1.41 -0.43 -12.44
C THR A 43 -2.86 -0.87 -12.24
N PRO A 44 -3.19 -1.64 -11.19
CA PRO A 44 -4.57 -1.96 -10.88
C PRO A 44 -5.33 -0.66 -10.58
N SER A 45 -6.34 -0.34 -11.38
CA SER A 45 -7.25 0.76 -11.09
C SER A 45 -8.57 0.19 -10.60
N GLY A 46 -8.92 0.41 -9.34
CA GLY A 46 -10.29 0.21 -8.88
C GLY A 46 -11.21 1.12 -9.69
N LEU A 47 -12.36 0.59 -10.10
CA LEU A 47 -13.41 1.36 -10.77
C LEU A 47 -13.73 2.58 -9.89
N LYS A 48 -13.46 3.79 -10.39
CA LYS A 48 -13.89 5.03 -9.73
C LYS A 48 -15.28 5.38 -10.23
N GLU A 49 -16.15 5.84 -9.32
CA GLU A 49 -17.48 6.34 -9.66
C GLU A 49 -17.43 7.49 -10.69
N LYS A 50 -18.59 7.83 -11.27
CA LYS A 50 -18.69 8.88 -12.28
C LYS A 50 -18.26 10.23 -11.70
N LEU A 51 -17.20 10.80 -12.26
CA LEU A 51 -16.59 12.07 -11.83
C LEU A 51 -17.56 13.24 -11.69
N ARG A 52 -18.62 13.31 -12.52
CA ARG A 52 -19.59 14.42 -12.50
C ARG A 52 -20.45 14.43 -11.23
N ASP A 53 -20.88 13.25 -10.78
CA ASP A 53 -21.74 13.12 -9.59
C ASP A 53 -20.94 13.48 -8.32
N MET A 54 -19.64 13.18 -8.30
CA MET A 54 -18.73 13.57 -7.21
C MET A 54 -18.53 15.09 -7.08
N ILE A 55 -18.56 15.85 -8.17
CA ILE A 55 -18.36 17.32 -8.12
C ILE A 55 -19.57 17.99 -7.48
N ALA A 56 -20.78 17.60 -7.88
CA ALA A 56 -22.01 18.16 -7.30
C ALA A 56 -22.08 17.88 -5.79
N VAL A 57 -21.81 16.63 -5.39
CA VAL A 57 -21.79 16.23 -3.98
C VAL A 57 -20.72 17.00 -3.19
N ARG A 58 -19.52 17.16 -3.75
CA ARG A 58 -18.44 17.94 -3.12
C ARG A 58 -18.86 19.40 -2.89
N ASP A 59 -19.44 20.03 -3.91
CA ASP A 59 -19.77 21.46 -3.86
C ASP A 59 -20.95 21.72 -2.90
N GLU A 60 -21.94 20.83 -2.86
CA GLU A 60 -23.04 20.87 -1.89
C GLU A 60 -22.54 20.67 -0.45
N PHE A 61 -21.65 19.70 -0.24
CA PHE A 61 -20.99 19.49 1.05
C PHE A 61 -20.20 20.74 1.47
N ALA A 62 -19.39 21.32 0.58
CA ALA A 62 -18.59 22.51 0.89
C ALA A 62 -19.46 23.71 1.29
N LYS A 63 -20.59 23.93 0.60
CA LYS A 63 -21.55 24.99 0.95
C LYS A 63 -22.15 24.76 2.34
N THR A 64 -22.62 23.56 2.61
CA THR A 64 -23.22 23.18 3.90
C THR A 64 -22.19 23.30 5.03
N PHE A 65 -20.98 22.79 4.81
CA PHE A 65 -19.88 22.87 5.77
C PHE A 65 -19.52 24.32 6.09
N ASN A 66 -19.33 25.17 5.07
CA ASN A 66 -18.95 26.57 5.29
C ASN A 66 -20.08 27.38 5.97
N THR A 67 -21.34 27.06 5.67
CA THR A 67 -22.49 27.74 6.30
C THR A 67 -22.59 27.40 7.78
N SER A 68 -22.40 26.12 8.14
CA SER A 68 -22.54 25.65 9.52
C SER A 68 -21.29 25.88 10.37
N TYR A 69 -20.10 25.79 9.77
CA TYR A 69 -18.82 25.75 10.49
C TYR A 69 -17.82 26.82 10.07
N GLY A 70 -18.13 27.66 9.08
CA GLY A 70 -17.18 28.67 8.58
C GLY A 70 -16.84 29.79 9.57
N SER A 71 -17.63 29.95 10.63
CA SER A 71 -17.36 30.88 11.73
C SER A 71 -16.46 30.32 12.83
N PHE A 72 -16.20 29.01 12.83
CA PHE A 72 -15.33 28.38 13.83
C PHE A 72 -13.87 28.70 13.54
N ASP A 73 -13.09 28.87 14.60
CA ASP A 73 -11.65 29.03 14.47
C ASP A 73 -11.00 27.78 13.86
N ALA A 74 -9.98 27.97 13.02
CA ALA A 74 -9.30 26.88 12.35
C ALA A 74 -8.65 25.87 13.33
N SER A 75 -8.37 26.29 14.58
CA SER A 75 -7.88 25.41 15.65
C SER A 75 -8.91 24.41 16.18
N LEU A 76 -10.20 24.61 15.87
CA LEU A 76 -11.32 23.79 16.33
C LEU A 76 -11.79 22.78 15.27
N ILE A 77 -11.27 22.88 14.04
CA ILE A 77 -11.64 22.00 12.93
C ILE A 77 -10.55 20.94 12.77
N TYR A 78 -10.94 19.67 12.93
CA TYR A 78 -10.07 18.52 12.84
C TYR A 78 -10.51 17.63 11.67
N ASN A 79 -9.59 17.30 10.78
CA ASN A 79 -9.78 16.24 9.80
C ASN A 79 -8.99 15.01 10.27
N THR A 80 -9.67 13.88 10.37
CA THR A 80 -9.09 12.61 10.82
C THR A 80 -9.39 11.53 9.80
N ASP A 81 -8.38 10.76 9.42
CA ASP A 81 -8.54 9.63 8.52
C ASP A 81 -7.64 8.46 8.93
N GLU A 82 -8.08 7.26 8.58
CA GLU A 82 -7.35 6.01 8.79
C GLU A 82 -6.61 5.60 7.52
N THR A 83 -5.32 5.36 7.64
CA THR A 83 -4.50 4.87 6.52
C THR A 83 -3.81 3.58 6.88
N GLY A 84 -3.85 2.61 5.96
CA GLY A 84 -3.17 1.34 6.10
C GLY A 84 -1.69 1.46 5.72
N ILE A 85 -0.81 1.15 6.66
CA ILE A 85 0.62 0.97 6.44
C ILE A 85 0.87 -0.52 6.19
N TYR A 86 1.35 -0.85 4.99
CA TYR A 86 1.61 -2.23 4.57
C TYR A 86 3.10 -2.53 4.66
N TYR A 87 3.48 -3.50 5.48
CA TYR A 87 4.88 -3.94 5.61
C TYR A 87 5.39 -4.65 4.36
N ASP A 88 4.50 -5.41 3.69
CA ASP A 88 4.77 -6.06 2.42
C ASP A 88 3.81 -5.49 1.38
N SER A 89 4.19 -4.39 0.76
CA SER A 89 3.39 -3.83 -0.32
C SER A 89 3.54 -4.72 -1.55
N PRO A 90 2.48 -5.39 -2.03
CA PRO A 90 2.57 -6.17 -3.25
C PRO A 90 3.03 -5.26 -4.41
N PRO A 91 3.71 -5.82 -5.44
CA PRO A 91 4.28 -5.01 -6.51
C PRO A 91 3.21 -4.06 -7.09
N SER A 92 3.47 -2.75 -7.04
CA SER A 92 2.57 -1.69 -7.57
C SER A 92 2.26 -1.84 -9.05
N LYS A 93 2.97 -2.74 -9.72
CA LYS A 93 2.87 -3.03 -11.14
C LYS A 93 2.79 -4.54 -11.33
N VAL A 94 1.69 -4.99 -11.91
CA VAL A 94 1.46 -6.41 -12.25
C VAL A 94 1.59 -6.59 -13.76
N LEU A 95 2.09 -7.74 -14.21
CA LEU A 95 2.07 -8.13 -15.62
C LEU A 95 0.71 -8.75 -15.94
N SER A 96 0.00 -8.17 -16.90
CA SER A 96 -1.29 -8.68 -17.39
C SER A 96 -1.25 -8.89 -18.90
N GLU A 97 -1.97 -9.89 -19.41
CA GLU A 97 -2.11 -10.14 -20.84
C GLU A 97 -2.80 -8.93 -21.54
N LYS A 98 -2.32 -8.56 -22.74
CA LYS A 98 -2.77 -7.37 -23.49
C LYS A 98 -4.28 -7.29 -23.67
N VAL A 99 -4.95 -8.42 -23.86
CA VAL A 99 -6.37 -8.51 -24.23
C VAL A 99 -7.31 -8.66 -23.03
N LYS A 100 -6.80 -9.04 -21.85
CA LYS A 100 -7.64 -9.25 -20.66
C LYS A 100 -7.61 -8.03 -19.74
N PRO A 101 -8.74 -7.66 -19.11
CA PRO A 101 -8.72 -6.72 -18.01
C PRO A 101 -7.82 -7.28 -16.90
N ALA A 102 -6.99 -6.42 -16.30
CA ALA A 102 -6.13 -6.79 -15.18
C ALA A 102 -6.98 -6.94 -13.91
N SER A 103 -7.86 -7.94 -13.85
CA SER A 103 -8.47 -8.33 -12.59
C SER A 103 -7.46 -9.18 -11.82
N VAL A 104 -6.93 -8.61 -10.75
CA VAL A 104 -6.15 -9.39 -9.79
C VAL A 104 -7.15 -10.25 -9.04
N THR A 105 -7.21 -11.55 -9.31
CA THR A 105 -7.86 -12.49 -8.39
C THR A 105 -7.06 -12.41 -7.11
N ALA A 106 -7.64 -11.80 -6.07
CA ALA A 106 -7.00 -11.54 -4.79
C ALA A 106 -6.53 -12.85 -4.14
N LYS A 107 -5.31 -13.28 -4.49
CA LYS A 107 -4.57 -14.34 -3.81
C LYS A 107 -3.15 -13.86 -3.50
N GLN A 108 -3.04 -12.63 -3.02
CA GLN A 108 -1.85 -12.21 -2.29
C GLN A 108 -2.14 -12.30 -0.81
N LYS A 109 -1.37 -13.20 -0.19
CA LYS A 109 -1.28 -13.49 1.24
C LYS A 109 -1.31 -12.18 2.01
N HIS A 110 -2.20 -12.08 2.99
CA HIS A 110 -2.50 -10.88 3.77
C HIS A 110 -1.20 -10.13 4.12
N PRO A 111 -0.91 -8.97 3.50
CA PRO A 111 0.18 -8.15 3.96
C PRO A 111 -0.14 -7.78 5.41
N ALA A 112 0.82 -7.98 6.31
CA ALA A 112 0.68 -7.44 7.65
C ALA A 112 0.40 -5.94 7.50
N ARG A 113 -0.72 -5.49 8.09
CA ARG A 113 -1.23 -4.13 7.96
C ARG A 113 -1.28 -3.50 9.34
N LEU A 114 -0.52 -2.44 9.53
CA LEU A 114 -0.69 -1.54 10.66
C LEU A 114 -1.62 -0.41 10.22
N THR A 115 -2.65 -0.10 10.99
CA THR A 115 -3.50 1.06 10.68
C THR A 115 -3.00 2.25 11.49
N ALA A 116 -2.73 3.37 10.82
CA ALA A 116 -2.44 4.64 11.45
C ALA A 116 -3.64 5.58 11.29
N VAL A 117 -4.04 6.23 12.38
CA VAL A 117 -4.99 7.34 12.39
C VAL A 117 -4.18 8.63 12.30
N CYS A 118 -4.45 9.40 11.26
CA CYS A 118 -3.83 10.69 11.01
C CYS A 118 -4.85 11.79 11.30
N THR A 119 -4.51 12.72 12.19
CA THR A 119 -5.34 13.89 12.46
C THR A 119 -4.58 15.18 12.17
N ILE A 120 -5.19 16.05 11.35
CA ILE A 120 -4.71 17.39 11.05
C ILE A 120 -5.76 18.41 11.43
N ARG A 121 -5.32 19.55 11.96
CA ARG A 121 -6.17 20.71 12.19
C ARG A 121 -6.17 21.63 10.97
N ALA A 122 -7.24 22.40 10.80
CA ALA A 122 -7.36 23.33 9.68
C ALA A 122 -6.33 24.48 9.72
N ASP A 123 -5.75 24.78 10.88
CA ASP A 123 -4.62 25.72 11.03
C ASP A 123 -3.25 25.13 10.64
N GLY A 124 -3.23 23.88 10.18
CA GLY A 124 -2.02 23.18 9.75
C GLY A 124 -1.31 22.40 10.86
N LYS A 125 -1.79 22.45 12.12
CA LYS A 125 -1.20 21.65 13.20
C LYS A 125 -1.48 20.16 12.99
N LYS A 126 -0.43 19.36 12.96
CA LYS A 126 -0.52 17.89 12.92
C LYS A 126 -0.56 17.34 14.34
N LEU A 127 -1.48 16.43 14.60
CA LEU A 127 -1.55 15.71 15.87
C LEU A 127 -0.67 14.46 15.80
N PRO A 128 -0.30 13.88 16.97
CA PRO A 128 0.40 12.60 17.00
C PRO A 128 -0.34 11.52 16.21
N LEU A 129 0.42 10.67 15.50
CA LEU A 129 -0.13 9.49 14.85
C LEU A 129 -0.60 8.52 15.93
N LEU A 130 -1.81 7.98 15.78
CA LEU A 130 -2.28 6.89 16.61
C LEU A 130 -2.21 5.60 15.80
N PHE A 131 -1.73 4.52 16.41
CA PHE A 131 -1.68 3.21 15.76
C PHE A 131 -2.77 2.32 16.34
N ILE A 132 -3.56 1.71 15.45
CA ILE A 132 -4.54 0.69 15.82
C ILE A 132 -3.83 -0.65 15.75
N VAL A 133 -3.65 -1.26 16.91
CA VAL A 133 -3.07 -2.60 17.08
C VAL A 133 -4.15 -3.57 17.52
N GLN A 134 -4.05 -4.82 17.07
CA GLN A 134 -4.93 -5.88 17.58
C GLN A 134 -4.46 -6.28 18.97
N GLY A 135 -5.27 -5.98 19.99
CA GLY A 135 -5.06 -6.49 21.34
C GLY A 135 -5.72 -7.85 21.56
N GLN A 136 -5.31 -8.54 22.62
CA GLN A 136 -6.09 -9.64 23.19
C GLN A 136 -6.91 -9.10 24.37
N PRO A 137 -8.15 -9.60 24.59
CA PRO A 137 -8.87 -9.35 25.85
C PRO A 137 -7.97 -9.71 27.05
N ASP A 138 -7.89 -8.83 28.04
CA ASP A 138 -7.00 -8.93 29.21
C ASP A 138 -5.48 -8.97 28.89
N GLY A 139 -5.09 -8.73 27.64
CA GLY A 139 -3.71 -8.60 27.22
C GLY A 139 -3.07 -7.34 27.79
N LYS A 140 -1.83 -7.46 28.30
CA LYS A 140 -1.05 -6.30 28.72
C LYS A 140 -0.42 -5.64 27.49
N ILE A 141 -0.51 -4.32 27.42
CA ILE A 141 0.28 -3.54 26.48
C ILE A 141 1.65 -3.34 27.11
N GLU A 142 2.70 -3.84 26.47
CA GLU A 142 4.07 -3.55 26.88
C GLU A 142 4.31 -2.04 26.73
N GLN A 143 4.74 -1.39 27.81
CA GLN A 143 4.99 0.05 27.86
C GLN A 143 6.48 0.38 27.74
N GLU A 144 7.33 -0.62 27.91
CA GLU A 144 8.78 -0.46 27.80
C GLU A 144 9.21 -0.70 26.35
N GLU A 145 10.07 0.18 25.86
CA GLU A 145 10.66 0.05 24.53
C GLU A 145 11.68 -1.08 24.54
N LEU A 146 11.69 -1.93 23.51
CA LEU A 146 12.70 -2.98 23.38
C LEU A 146 14.08 -2.35 23.17
N ASP A 147 15.08 -2.75 23.96
CA ASP A 147 16.46 -2.26 23.84
C ASP A 147 17.03 -2.45 22.42
N THR A 148 16.61 -3.50 21.71
CA THR A 148 17.02 -3.77 20.33
C THR A 148 15.92 -4.47 19.53
N TYR A 149 15.74 -4.05 18.28
CA TYR A 149 14.83 -4.71 17.34
C TYR A 149 15.39 -6.06 16.87
N PRO A 150 14.57 -7.12 16.78
CA PRO A 150 15.01 -8.38 16.21
C PRO A 150 15.41 -8.22 14.74
N LYS A 151 16.42 -8.98 14.29
CA LYS A 151 16.80 -9.02 12.88
C LYS A 151 15.63 -9.50 12.04
N GLY A 152 15.25 -8.72 11.03
CA GLY A 152 14.22 -9.12 10.07
C GLY A 152 14.60 -10.42 9.35
N THR A 153 13.67 -11.36 9.30
CA THR A 153 13.76 -12.63 8.54
C THR A 153 13.60 -12.43 7.04
#